data_AF-A0A6A4DF03-F1
#
_entry.id   AF-A0A6A4DF03-F1
#
_cell.length_a   1.000
_cell.length_b   1.000
_cell.length_c   1.000
_cell.angle_alpha   90.00
_cell.angle_beta   90.00
_cell.angle_gamma   90.00
#
_symmetry.space_group_name_H-M   'P 1'
#
loop_
_entity.id
_entity.type
_entity.pdbx_description
1 polymer ?
#
loop_
_entity_poly.entity_id
_entity_poly.type
_entity_poly.pdbx_seq_one_letter_code
_entity_poly.pdbx_strand_id
1 'polypeptide(L)'
;MEVRMRRQASDQDSLWVTRGDRWVPTVRRGPGKTWYLAITNVGEKKLILQGDERIAMWLAGNLVPRLQGFVTVGSRRYLEWQNLALQATTDAKVSEKYQRPEQPDLPAVERPIYPTPRAIYVSPPKTTI
;
A
#
# COMPACT_ATOMS: atom_id res chain seq x y z
N MET A 1 3.59 -9.43 1.62
CA MET A 1 3.87 -10.89 1.75
C MET A 1 2.98 -11.45 2.85
N GLU A 2 2.38 -12.63 2.69
CA GLU A 2 1.53 -13.26 3.72
C GLU A 2 2.05 -14.66 4.07
N VAL A 3 2.17 -14.94 5.36
CA VAL A 3 2.72 -16.20 5.89
C VAL A 3 1.70 -16.83 6.83
N ARG A 4 1.36 -18.10 6.59
CA ARG A 4 0.50 -18.89 7.47
C ARG A 4 1.28 -19.32 8.72
N MET A 5 0.74 -19.04 9.90
CA MET A 5 1.32 -19.48 11.16
C MET A 5 0.89 -20.93 11.48
N ARG A 6 1.86 -21.81 11.74
CA ARG A 6 1.67 -23.27 11.85
C ARG A 6 1.34 -23.81 13.25
N ARG A 7 0.94 -22.98 14.22
CA ARG A 7 0.64 -23.46 15.60
C ARG A 7 -0.84 -23.31 15.93
N GLN A 8 -1.41 -24.34 16.54
CA GLN A 8 -2.70 -24.33 17.22
C GLN A 8 -2.51 -23.54 18.52
N ALA A 9 -2.80 -22.23 18.49
CA ALA A 9 -2.80 -21.40 19.68
C ALA A 9 -3.78 -22.03 20.68
N SER A 10 -3.28 -22.37 21.88
CA SER A 10 -4.18 -22.61 23.00
C SER A 10 -4.97 -21.32 23.25
N ASP A 11 -6.19 -21.40 23.74
CA ASP A 11 -7.00 -20.20 24.03
C ASP A 11 -6.32 -19.28 25.08
N GLN A 12 -5.29 -19.79 25.77
CA GLN A 12 -4.48 -19.06 26.76
C GLN A 12 -3.17 -18.47 26.18
N ASP A 13 -2.84 -18.73 24.91
CA ASP A 13 -1.62 -18.21 24.29
C ASP A 13 -1.83 -16.78 23.77
N SER A 14 -0.90 -15.90 24.09
CA SER A 14 -0.83 -14.55 23.56
C SER A 14 0.15 -14.47 22.39
N LEU A 15 -0.28 -13.81 21.32
CA LEU A 15 0.56 -13.53 20.16
C LEU A 15 1.36 -12.25 20.38
N TRP A 16 2.67 -12.39 20.32
CA TRP A 16 3.63 -11.30 20.39
C TRP A 16 4.24 -11.07 19.02
N VAL A 17 4.33 -9.80 18.64
CA VAL A 17 4.72 -9.39 17.31
C VAL A 17 5.73 -8.25 17.40
N THR A 18 6.73 -8.24 16.54
CA THR A 18 7.72 -7.15 16.46
C THR A 18 7.63 -6.41 15.14
N ARG A 19 8.04 -5.15 15.10
CA ARG A 19 8.20 -4.39 13.87
C ARG A 19 9.69 -4.20 13.58
N GLY A 20 10.01 -4.05 12.31
CA GLY A 20 11.29 -3.49 11.89
C GLY A 20 11.20 -1.98 11.68
N ASP A 21 12.33 -1.40 11.31
CA ASP A 21 12.43 0.02 10.99
C ASP A 21 11.63 0.40 9.74
N ARG A 22 11.56 -0.52 8.77
CA ARG A 22 10.97 -0.29 7.45
C ARG A 22 9.78 -1.18 7.13
N TRP A 23 9.35 -2.01 8.06
CA TRP A 23 8.26 -2.94 7.84
C TRP A 23 7.42 -3.12 9.09
N VAL A 24 6.13 -3.34 8.87
CA VAL A 24 5.17 -3.57 9.93
C VAL A 24 4.40 -4.86 9.62
N PRO A 25 4.27 -5.76 10.60
CA PRO A 25 3.42 -6.92 10.46
C PRO A 25 1.97 -6.64 10.86
N THR A 26 1.06 -7.26 10.13
CA THR A 26 -0.37 -7.26 10.38
C THR A 26 -0.80 -8.70 10.59
N VAL A 27 -1.38 -8.95 11.76
CA VAL A 27 -1.96 -10.25 12.08
C VAL A 27 -3.40 -10.29 11.58
N ARG A 28 -3.75 -11.34 10.85
CA ARG A 28 -5.12 -11.59 10.37
C ARG A 28 -5.58 -12.95 10.86
N ARG A 29 -6.82 -13.02 11.35
CA ARG A 29 -7.46 -14.28 11.72
C ARG A 29 -8.27 -14.78 10.54
N GLY A 30 -7.93 -15.97 10.05
CA GLY A 30 -8.68 -16.62 8.98
C GLY A 30 -9.60 -17.73 9.51
N PRO A 31 -10.32 -18.40 8.60
CA PRO A 31 -11.20 -19.50 8.95
C PRO A 31 -10.43 -20.66 9.60
N GLY A 32 -11.10 -21.39 10.50
CA GLY A 32 -10.55 -22.60 11.12
C GLY A 32 -9.40 -22.36 12.11
N LYS A 33 -9.47 -21.29 12.92
CA LYS A 33 -8.43 -20.91 13.91
C LYS A 33 -7.02 -20.71 13.31
N THR A 34 -6.93 -20.53 12.00
CA THR A 34 -5.65 -20.26 11.33
C THR A 34 -5.33 -18.78 11.44
N TRP A 35 -4.10 -18.48 11.83
CA TRP A 35 -3.59 -17.12 11.89
C TRP A 35 -2.64 -16.87 10.73
N TYR A 36 -2.79 -15.71 10.10
CA TYR A 36 -1.98 -15.24 9.00
C TYR A 36 -1.19 -14.02 9.44
N LEU A 37 0.04 -13.94 8.98
CA LEU A 37 0.93 -12.82 9.20
C LEU A 37 1.20 -12.15 7.86
N ALA A 38 0.64 -10.97 7.65
CA ALA A 38 0.96 -10.13 6.52
C ALA A 38 2.10 -9.18 6.90
N ILE A 39 3.11 -9.04 6.06
CA ILE A 39 4.17 -8.06 6.23
C ILE A 39 3.98 -6.96 5.19
N THR A 40 3.87 -5.73 5.70
CA THR A 40 3.74 -4.51 4.91
C THR A 40 5.06 -3.76 4.94
N ASN A 41 5.58 -3.44 3.76
CA ASN A 41 6.72 -2.54 3.63
C ASN A 41 6.23 -1.10 3.84
N VAL A 42 6.85 -0.38 4.77
CA VAL A 42 6.54 1.03 5.07
C VAL A 42 7.63 1.95 4.48
N GLY A 43 8.77 1.40 4.08
CA GLY A 43 9.83 2.16 3.41
C GLY A 43 9.72 2.13 1.89
N GLU A 44 10.31 3.14 1.25
CA GLU A 44 10.41 3.23 -0.22
C GLU A 44 11.34 2.16 -0.82
N LYS A 45 12.33 1.71 -0.05
CA LYS A 45 13.30 0.71 -0.50
C LYS A 45 12.72 -0.69 -0.43
N LYS A 46 13.17 -1.56 -1.35
CA LYS A 46 12.81 -2.98 -1.34
C LYS A 46 13.12 -3.61 0.02
N LEU A 47 12.09 -4.22 0.63
CA LEU A 47 12.22 -4.96 1.87
C LEU A 47 12.94 -6.29 1.63
N ILE A 48 13.98 -6.54 2.42
CA ILE A 48 14.67 -7.83 2.48
C ILE A 48 14.57 -8.29 3.93
N LEU A 49 13.89 -9.41 4.15
CA LEU A 49 13.79 -10.06 5.45
C LEU A 49 14.69 -11.29 5.46
N GLN A 50 15.46 -11.45 6.53
CA GLN A 50 16.24 -12.66 6.72
C GLN A 50 15.33 -13.81 7.17
N GLY A 51 15.61 -15.03 6.72
CA GLY A 51 14.76 -16.20 7.02
C GLY A 51 14.74 -16.60 8.51
N ASP A 52 15.71 -16.12 9.30
CA ASP A 52 15.83 -16.33 10.74
C ASP A 52 15.17 -15.24 11.57
N GLU A 53 14.75 -14.13 10.96
CA GLU A 53 14.18 -12.98 11.66
C GLU A 53 12.88 -13.35 12.37
N ARG A 54 12.86 -13.15 13.69
CA ARG A 54 11.72 -13.50 14.54
C ARG A 54 10.67 -12.40 14.48
N ILE A 55 9.68 -12.56 13.62
CA ILE A 55 8.62 -11.55 13.43
C ILE A 55 7.48 -11.69 14.43
N ALA A 56 7.09 -12.93 14.73
CA ALA A 56 6.01 -13.23 15.65
C ALA A 56 6.30 -14.49 16.46
N MET A 57 5.78 -14.54 17.68
CA MET A 57 5.89 -15.70 18.56
C MET A 57 4.66 -15.85 19.44
N TRP A 58 4.31 -17.10 19.72
CA TRP A 58 3.28 -17.46 20.68
C TRP A 58 3.92 -17.70 22.03
N LEU A 59 3.42 -17.03 23.06
CA LEU A 59 3.80 -17.24 24.45
C LEU A 59 2.54 -17.49 25.28
N ALA A 60 2.65 -18.28 26.33
CA ALA A 60 1.56 -18.40 27.31
C ALA A 60 1.21 -17.02 27.88
N GLY A 61 -0.05 -16.76 28.19
CA GLY A 61 -0.52 -15.42 28.60
C GLY A 61 0.18 -14.82 29.82
N ASN A 62 0.86 -15.63 30.63
CA ASN A 62 1.66 -15.19 31.77
C ASN A 62 3.15 -14.96 31.45
N LEU A 63 3.59 -15.18 30.21
CA LEU A 63 4.97 -15.05 29.78
C LEU A 63 5.17 -13.80 28.92
N VAL A 64 6.36 -13.21 29.06
CA VAL A 64 6.79 -12.02 28.31
C VAL A 64 8.04 -12.38 27.49
N PRO A 65 8.17 -11.89 26.25
CA PRO A 65 9.37 -12.10 25.44
C PRO A 65 10.60 -11.50 26.12
N ARG A 66 11.71 -12.23 26.10
CA ARG A 66 13.03 -11.70 26.50
C ARG A 66 13.60 -10.72 25.48
N LEU A 67 13.18 -10.86 24.22
CA LEU A 67 13.59 -9.99 23.14
C LEU A 67 12.83 -8.67 23.22
N GLN A 68 13.55 -7.56 23.05
CA GLN A 68 12.95 -6.23 23.04
C GLN A 68 12.18 -5.99 21.74
N GLY A 69 11.26 -5.03 21.76
CA GLY A 69 10.51 -4.63 20.57
C GLY A 69 9.36 -5.57 20.20
N PHE A 70 9.05 -6.57 21.04
CA PHE A 70 7.83 -7.38 20.89
C PHE A 70 6.68 -6.76 21.65
N VAL A 71 5.50 -6.83 21.04
CA VAL A 71 4.28 -6.20 21.50
C VAL A 71 3.11 -7.17 21.29
N THR A 72 2.18 -7.24 22.23
CA THR A 72 0.99 -8.09 22.11
C THR A 72 -0.01 -7.54 21.09
N VAL A 73 -0.64 -8.45 20.36
CA VAL A 73 -1.78 -8.12 19.48
C VAL A 73 -2.94 -7.62 20.36
N GLY A 74 -3.37 -6.38 20.13
CA GLY A 74 -4.41 -5.71 20.92
C GLY A 74 -3.91 -4.60 21.85
N SER A 75 -2.60 -4.45 22.01
CA SER A 75 -2.03 -3.29 22.71
C SER A 75 -2.13 -2.00 21.89
N ARG A 76 -2.05 -0.84 22.57
CA ARG A 76 -2.02 0.47 21.92
C ARG A 76 -0.86 0.61 20.91
N ARG A 77 0.34 0.13 21.29
CA ARG A 77 1.52 0.15 20.41
C ARG A 77 1.30 -0.64 19.12
N TYR A 78 0.62 -1.79 19.21
CA TYR A 78 0.26 -2.56 18.02
C TYR A 78 -0.70 -1.78 17.10
N LEU A 79 -1.70 -1.09 17.67
CA LEU A 79 -2.63 -0.27 16.89
C LEU A 79 -1.92 0.90 16.18
N GLU A 80 -1.00 1.56 16.87
CA GLU A 80 -0.15 2.61 16.28
C GLU A 80 0.65 2.08 15.08
N TRP A 81 1.16 0.84 15.17
CA TRP A 81 1.86 0.23 14.04
C TRP A 81 0.91 -0.11 12.90
N GLN A 82 -0.30 -0.60 13.18
CA GLN A 82 -1.30 -0.87 12.13
C GLN A 82 -1.67 0.40 11.35
N ASN A 83 -1.70 1.57 11.99
CA ASN A 83 -1.91 2.84 11.30
C ASN A 83 -0.81 3.13 10.27
N LEU A 84 0.45 2.84 10.59
CA LEU A 84 1.57 2.98 9.66
C LEU A 84 1.45 2.03 8.46
N ALA A 85 1.05 0.78 8.71
CA ALA A 85 0.83 -0.19 7.64
C ALA A 85 -0.31 0.25 6.69
N LEU A 86 -1.38 0.83 7.25
CA LEU A 86 -2.49 1.35 6.47
C LEU A 86 -2.08 2.56 5.62
N GLN A 87 -1.31 3.49 6.19
CA GLN A 87 -0.77 4.65 5.48
C GLN A 87 0.12 4.21 4.31
N ALA A 88 1.06 3.29 4.55
CA ALA A 88 1.94 2.77 3.51
C ALA A 88 1.18 2.06 2.38
N THR A 89 0.14 1.29 2.71
CA THR A 89 -0.69 0.61 1.70
C THR A 89 -1.52 1.61 0.90
N THR A 90 -1.99 2.68 1.54
CA THR A 90 -2.77 3.73 0.89
C THR A 90 -1.89 4.53 -0.07
N ASP A 91 -0.70 4.93 0.39
CA ASP A 91 0.29 5.65 -0.42
C ASP A 91 0.75 4.83 -1.65
N ALA A 92 0.99 3.52 -1.48
CA ALA A 92 1.31 2.63 -2.60
C ALA A 92 0.17 2.54 -3.63
N LYS A 93 -1.09 2.46 -3.19
CA LYS A 93 -2.25 2.43 -4.10
C LYS A 93 -2.50 3.78 -4.77
N VAL A 94 -2.20 4.87 -4.07
CA VAL A 94 -2.28 6.23 -4.61
C VAL A 94 -1.21 6.39 -5.68
N SER A 95 0.05 6.07 -5.40
CA SER A 95 1.13 6.14 -6.39
C SER A 95 0.86 5.25 -7.61
N GLU A 96 0.36 4.03 -7.43
CA GLU A 96 -0.05 3.16 -8.55
C GLU A 96 -1.20 3.76 -9.38
N LYS A 97 -2.19 4.39 -8.73
CA LYS A 97 -3.28 5.10 -9.44
C LYS A 97 -2.79 6.34 -10.18
N TYR A 98 -1.72 6.98 -9.72
CA TYR A 98 -1.10 8.13 -10.36
C TYR A 98 0.08 7.77 -11.29
N GLN A 99 0.46 6.50 -11.37
CA GLN A 99 1.21 5.95 -12.53
C GLN A 99 0.27 5.91 -13.73
N ARG A 100 -0.11 7.08 -14.21
CA ARG A 100 -0.68 7.27 -15.52
C ARG A 100 0.36 6.69 -16.50
N PRO A 101 0.00 5.75 -17.41
CA PRO A 101 0.88 5.47 -18.53
C PRO A 101 1.22 6.83 -19.13
N GLU A 102 2.49 7.13 -19.42
CA GLU A 102 2.88 8.34 -20.13
C GLU A 102 2.04 8.42 -21.41
N GLN A 103 0.88 9.03 -21.29
CA GLN A 103 -0.03 9.24 -22.36
C GLN A 103 0.71 10.33 -23.13
N PRO A 104 1.12 10.08 -24.39
CA PRO A 104 1.66 11.17 -25.19
C PRO A 104 0.67 12.34 -25.07
N ASP A 105 1.17 13.57 -24.98
CA ASP A 105 0.41 14.83 -24.87
C ASP A 105 -0.48 15.03 -26.10
N LEU A 106 -1.39 14.10 -26.34
CA LEU A 106 -2.39 14.13 -27.36
C LEU A 106 -3.55 14.91 -26.77
N PRO A 107 -4.08 15.90 -27.50
CA PRO A 107 -5.26 16.61 -27.06
C PRO A 107 -6.36 15.58 -26.73
N ALA A 108 -7.02 15.72 -25.59
CA ALA A 108 -8.15 14.88 -25.20
C ALA A 108 -9.37 15.02 -26.15
N VAL A 109 -9.23 15.82 -27.21
CA VAL A 109 -10.22 16.11 -28.23
C VAL A 109 -9.58 15.84 -29.58
N GLU A 110 -10.21 15.00 -30.38
CA GLU A 110 -9.81 14.75 -31.76
C GLU A 110 -9.89 16.07 -32.55
N ARG A 111 -8.73 16.58 -33.00
CA ARG A 111 -8.65 17.82 -33.78
C ARG A 111 -8.65 17.47 -35.27
N PRO A 112 -9.77 17.63 -35.99
CA PRO A 112 -9.77 17.47 -37.44
C PRO A 112 -8.83 18.48 -38.08
N ILE A 113 -7.94 17.98 -38.95
CA ILE A 113 -7.06 18.83 -39.76
C ILE A 113 -7.89 19.36 -40.93
N TYR A 114 -8.25 20.64 -40.87
CA TYR A 114 -8.93 21.30 -41.98
C TYR A 114 -7.91 21.78 -43.02
N PRO A 115 -8.19 21.61 -44.33
CA PRO A 115 -7.38 22.24 -45.36
C PRO A 115 -7.51 23.76 -45.27
N THR A 116 -6.39 24.47 -45.42
CA THR A 116 -6.38 25.94 -45.48
C THR A 116 -7.30 26.40 -46.63
N PRO A 117 -8.33 27.22 -46.35
CA PRO A 117 -9.24 27.67 -47.40
C PRO A 117 -8.46 28.50 -48.44
N ARG A 118 -8.54 28.09 -49.71
CA ARG A 118 -7.81 28.71 -50.82
C ARG A 118 -8.47 29.99 -51.36
N ALA A 119 -9.71 30.27 -50.98
CA ALA A 119 -10.45 31.43 -51.44
C ALA A 119 -11.16 32.10 -50.26
N ILE A 120 -10.72 33.31 -49.92
CA ILE A 120 -11.45 34.23 -49.07
C ILE A 120 -12.31 35.05 -50.02
N TYR A 121 -13.64 34.96 -49.90
CA TYR A 121 -14.53 35.88 -50.62
C TYR A 121 -14.28 37.29 -50.11
N VAL A 122 -13.70 38.14 -50.96
CA VAL A 122 -13.49 39.55 -50.66
C VAL A 122 -14.85 40.24 -50.71
N SER A 123 -15.21 40.96 -49.65
CA SER A 123 -16.43 41.79 -49.64
C SER A 123 -16.37 42.80 -50.80
N PRO A 124 -17.47 43.01 -51.55
CA PRO A 124 -17.49 44.05 -52.57
C PRO A 124 -17.20 45.42 -51.95
N PRO A 125 -16.54 46.33 -52.68
CA PRO A 125 -16.21 47.65 -52.19
C PRO A 125 -17.50 48.42 -51.86
N LYS A 126 -17.51 49.12 -50.74
CA LYS A 126 -18.60 50.02 -50.39
C LYS A 126 -18.62 51.17 -51.37
N THR A 127 -19.61 51.21 -52.25
CA THR A 127 -19.93 52.39 -53.06
C THR A 127 -20.46 53.47 -52.13
N THR A 128 -19.67 54.52 -51.92
CA THR A 128 -20.14 55.76 -51.31
C THR A 128 -20.81 56.59 -52.41
N ILE A 129 -22.10 56.89 -52.21
CA ILE A 129 -22.80 58.03 -52.84
C ILE A 129 -23.50 58.77 -51.70
#